data_AF-A0A5J6FK96-F1
#
_entry.id   AF-A0A5J6FK96-F1
#
_cell.length_a   1.000
_cell.length_b   1.000
_cell.length_c   1.000
_cell.angle_alpha   90.00
_cell.angle_beta   90.00
_cell.angle_gamma   90.00
#
_symmetry.space_group_name_H-M   'P 1'
#
loop_
_entity.id
_entity.type
_entity.pdbx_description
1 polymer ?
#
loop_
_entity_poly.entity_id
_entity_poly.type
_entity_poly.pdbx_seq_one_letter_code
_entity_poly.pdbx_strand_id
1 'polypeptide(L)'
;MSLRTLRIWIENLPQESATKTQMRNDVPDDAMAQASSEYRPDKAAWSRIETFMAQLVDELRLSRSVAIAAAGGKPPEFRPVPRPGIPPKSASPKRMTDEMRRELDPRMRDQPKEA
;
A
#
# COMPACT_ATOMS: atom_id res chain seq x y z
N MET A 1 -4.78 29.43 9.13
CA MET A 1 -4.57 27.99 9.42
C MET A 1 -3.79 27.38 8.27
N SER A 2 -2.73 26.58 8.51
CA SER A 2 -1.89 26.08 7.41
C SER A 2 -2.40 24.75 6.84
N LEU A 3 -2.12 24.48 5.55
CA LEU A 3 -2.42 23.19 4.92
C LEU A 3 -1.78 22.01 5.67
N ARG A 4 -0.58 22.23 6.24
CA ARG A 4 0.11 21.25 7.08
C ARG A 4 -0.69 20.93 8.35
N THR A 5 -1.24 21.96 9.01
CA THR A 5 -2.06 21.79 10.22
C THR A 5 -3.34 21.02 9.91
N LEU A 6 -4.02 21.36 8.81
CA LEU A 6 -5.25 20.69 8.37
C LEU A 6 -4.98 19.20 8.05
N ARG A 7 -3.88 18.90 7.36
CA ARG A 7 -3.43 17.53 7.09
C ARG A 7 -3.25 16.72 8.36
N ILE A 8 -2.56 17.26 9.35
CA ILE A 8 -2.30 16.57 10.63
C ILE A 8 -3.63 16.25 11.34
N TRP A 9 -4.60 17.15 11.30
CA TRP A 9 -5.92 16.88 11.89
C TRP A 9 -6.65 15.77 11.17
N ILE A 10 -6.69 15.80 9.83
CA ILE A 10 -7.30 14.75 9.01
C ILE A 10 -6.63 13.40 9.27
N GLU A 11 -5.29 13.34 9.32
CA GLU A 11 -4.54 12.10 9.57
C GLU A 11 -4.91 11.47 10.92
N ASN A 12 -5.11 12.29 11.96
CA ASN A 12 -5.45 11.84 13.31
C ASN A 12 -6.93 11.61 13.59
N LEU A 13 -7.83 11.85 12.62
CA LEU A 13 -9.24 11.52 12.81
C LEU A 13 -9.45 10.00 13.01
N PRO A 14 -10.48 9.58 13.76
CA PRO A 14 -10.88 8.18 13.81
C PRO A 14 -11.13 7.61 12.41
N GLN A 15 -10.77 6.34 12.20
CA GLN A 15 -10.86 5.66 10.91
C GLN A 15 -12.29 5.65 10.32
N GLU A 16 -13.29 5.60 11.20
CA GLU A 16 -14.72 5.65 10.86
C GLU A 16 -15.34 7.05 11.03
N SER A 17 -14.53 8.11 11.10
CA SER A 17 -15.05 9.47 11.11
C SER A 17 -15.76 9.79 9.79
N ALA A 18 -16.83 10.58 9.85
CA ALA A 18 -17.60 10.99 8.67
C ALA A 18 -16.71 11.54 7.55
N THR A 19 -15.70 12.35 7.90
CA THR A 19 -14.74 12.92 6.95
C THR A 19 -13.89 11.85 6.25
N LYS A 20 -13.31 10.89 6.99
CA LYS A 20 -12.50 9.82 6.38
C LYS A 20 -13.35 8.87 5.55
N THR A 21 -14.58 8.59 5.99
CA THR A 21 -15.53 7.78 5.23
C THR A 21 -15.94 8.46 3.93
N GLN A 22 -16.27 9.75 3.98
CA GLN A 22 -16.59 10.53 2.78
C GLN A 22 -15.42 10.57 1.80
N MET A 23 -14.20 10.84 2.30
CA MET A 23 -12.98 10.81 1.49
C MET A 23 -12.74 9.46 0.80
N ARG A 24 -13.14 8.34 1.42
CA ARG A 24 -13.03 7.00 0.84
C ARG A 24 -14.08 6.79 -0.26
N ASN A 25 -15.31 7.24 -0.03
CA ASN A 25 -16.43 7.12 -0.97
C ASN A 25 -16.26 8.02 -2.20
N ASP A 26 -15.60 9.15 -2.05
CA ASP A 26 -15.37 10.12 -3.13
C ASP A 26 -14.21 9.72 -4.06
N VAL A 27 -13.51 8.60 -3.80
CA VAL A 27 -12.47 8.10 -4.71
C VAL A 27 -13.12 7.55 -5.97
N PRO A 28 -12.82 8.11 -7.17
CA PRO A 28 -13.45 7.65 -8.40
C PRO A 28 -12.93 6.27 -8.83
N ASP A 29 -13.81 5.44 -9.39
CA ASP A 29 -13.51 4.07 -9.82
C ASP A 29 -12.37 4.01 -10.85
N ASP A 30 -12.27 5.01 -11.73
CA ASP A 30 -11.21 5.11 -12.73
C ASP A 30 -9.82 5.30 -12.09
N ALA A 31 -9.75 6.05 -10.98
CA ALA A 31 -8.52 6.21 -10.22
C ALA A 31 -8.15 4.91 -9.48
N MET A 32 -9.14 4.13 -9.05
CA MET A 32 -8.94 2.82 -8.45
C MET A 32 -8.40 1.80 -9.46
N ALA A 33 -8.88 1.84 -10.71
CA ALA A 33 -8.42 0.98 -11.80
C ALA A 33 -6.97 1.30 -12.24
N GLN A 34 -6.64 2.60 -12.41
CA GLN A 34 -5.29 3.04 -12.78
C GLN A 34 -4.25 2.75 -11.68
N ALA A 35 -4.66 2.74 -10.41
CA ALA A 35 -3.74 2.47 -9.31
C ALA A 35 -3.23 1.02 -9.27
N SER A 36 -3.85 0.07 -9.98
CA SER A 36 -3.62 -1.38 -9.79
C SER A 36 -2.17 -1.86 -9.94
N SER A 37 -1.36 -1.25 -10.83
CA SER A 37 0.04 -1.65 -11.05
C SER A 37 1.02 -1.10 -10.00
N GLU A 38 0.70 0.05 -9.40
CA GLU A 38 1.50 0.71 -8.34
C GLU A 38 0.78 0.75 -6.99
N TYR A 39 -0.29 -0.04 -6.83
CA TYR A 39 -1.19 0.08 -5.70
C TYR A 39 -0.45 -0.20 -4.39
N ARG A 40 -0.53 0.76 -3.48
CA ARG A 40 0.09 0.69 -2.14
C ARG A 40 -1.01 0.50 -1.10
N PRO A 41 -1.46 -0.75 -0.85
CA PRO A 41 -2.50 -1.03 0.15
C PRO A 41 -2.09 -0.60 1.56
N ASP A 42 -0.79 -0.53 1.84
CA ASP A 42 -0.22 -0.07 3.10
C ASP A 42 -0.36 1.44 3.34
N LYS A 43 -0.67 2.23 2.30
CA LYS A 43 -0.86 3.68 2.38
C LYS A 43 -2.31 4.11 2.16
N ALA A 44 -3.19 3.17 1.83
CA ALA A 44 -4.59 3.45 1.55
C ALA A 44 -5.38 3.73 2.84
N ALA A 45 -6.43 4.53 2.73
CA ALA A 45 -7.30 4.89 3.85
C ALA A 45 -8.34 3.79 4.11
N TRP A 46 -7.91 2.67 4.70
CA TRP A 46 -8.80 1.54 5.00
C TRP A 46 -9.88 1.93 6.01
N SER A 47 -10.98 1.20 6.02
CA SER A 47 -11.98 1.11 7.09
C SER A 47 -11.58 0.01 8.09
N ARG A 48 -12.18 0.06 9.28
CA ARG A 48 -12.05 -0.98 10.30
C ARG A 48 -12.55 -2.32 9.80
N ILE A 49 -13.59 -2.34 8.97
CA ILE A 49 -14.13 -3.56 8.37
C ILE A 49 -13.10 -4.17 7.42
N GLU A 50 -12.48 -3.38 6.56
CA GLU A 50 -11.41 -3.86 5.67
C GLU A 50 -10.21 -4.40 6.47
N THR A 51 -9.81 -3.71 7.54
CA THR A 51 -8.76 -4.20 8.45
C THR A 51 -9.13 -5.54 9.06
N PHE A 52 -10.36 -5.67 9.55
CA PHE A 52 -10.86 -6.91 10.15
C PHE A 52 -10.91 -8.05 9.13
N MET A 53 -11.38 -7.78 7.91
CA MET A 53 -11.41 -8.77 6.83
C MET A 53 -10.00 -9.26 6.46
N ALA A 54 -9.01 -8.37 6.39
CA ALA A 54 -7.63 -8.79 6.15
C ALA A 54 -7.07 -9.65 7.30
N GLN A 55 -7.40 -9.34 8.55
CA GLN A 55 -7.03 -10.16 9.70
C GLN A 55 -7.67 -11.55 9.63
N LEU A 56 -8.95 -11.65 9.27
CA LEU A 56 -9.63 -12.94 9.09
C LEU A 56 -8.96 -13.79 8.01
N VAL A 57 -8.59 -13.18 6.88
CA VAL A 57 -7.87 -13.88 5.80
C VAL A 57 -6.51 -14.40 6.28
N ASP A 58 -5.78 -13.60 7.08
CA ASP A 58 -4.51 -14.02 7.67
C ASP A 58 -4.69 -15.23 8.60
N GLU A 59 -5.66 -15.19 9.50
CA GLU A 59 -5.97 -16.30 10.42
C GLU A 59 -6.38 -17.58 9.67
N LEU A 60 -7.17 -17.45 8.59
CA LEU A 60 -7.53 -18.59 7.74
C LEU A 60 -6.31 -19.21 7.02
N ARG A 61 -5.34 -18.38 6.61
CA ARG A 61 -4.10 -18.88 6.01
C ARG A 61 -3.25 -19.62 7.05
N LEU A 62 -3.18 -19.09 8.27
CA LEU A 62 -2.47 -19.73 9.37
C LEU A 62 -3.13 -21.06 9.76
N SER A 63 -4.46 -21.11 9.90
CA SER A 63 -5.17 -22.36 10.23
C SER A 63 -4.95 -23.43 9.17
N ARG A 64 -4.98 -23.06 7.88
CA ARG A 64 -4.62 -23.95 6.76
C ARG A 64 -3.18 -24.44 6.86
N SER A 65 -2.23 -23.58 7.21
CA SER A 65 -0.83 -23.96 7.34
C SER A 65 -0.62 -25.01 8.46
N VAL A 66 -1.33 -24.85 9.57
CA VAL A 66 -1.34 -25.81 10.69
C VAL A 66 -1.92 -27.14 10.24
N ALA A 67 -3.04 -27.12 9.51
CA ALA A 67 -3.66 -28.34 8.98
C ALA A 67 -2.74 -29.11 8.02
N ILE A 68 -2.01 -28.39 7.13
CA ILE A 68 -1.03 -29.00 6.21
C ILE A 68 0.11 -29.65 7.01
N ALA A 69 0.64 -28.96 8.02
CA ALA A 69 1.71 -29.49 8.86
C ALA A 69 1.25 -30.72 9.65
N ALA A 70 0.04 -30.70 10.22
CA ALA A 70 -0.55 -31.83 10.94
C ALA A 70 -0.74 -33.07 10.05
N ALA A 71 -1.03 -32.87 8.76
CA ALA A 71 -1.11 -33.94 7.76
C ALA A 71 0.27 -34.45 7.28
N GLY A 72 1.38 -33.96 7.84
CA GLY A 72 2.74 -34.33 7.44
C GLY A 72 3.28 -33.61 6.21
N GLY A 73 2.58 -32.58 5.71
CA GLY A 73 3.03 -31.74 4.61
C GLY A 73 3.92 -30.58 5.06
N LYS A 74 4.62 -29.95 4.12
CA LYS A 74 5.36 -28.70 4.37
C LYS A 74 4.47 -27.50 4.04
N PRO A 75 4.01 -26.71 5.04
CA PRO A 75 3.17 -25.55 4.77
C PRO A 75 3.92 -24.46 3.99
N PRO A 76 3.21 -23.65 3.20
CA PRO A 76 3.80 -22.49 2.54
C PRO A 76 4.24 -21.43 3.56
N GLU A 77 5.22 -20.61 3.20
CA GLU A 77 5.62 -19.43 3.99
C GLU A 77 4.41 -18.51 4.20
N PHE A 78 4.05 -18.25 5.45
CA PHE A 78 2.97 -17.34 5.76
C PHE A 78 3.35 -15.91 5.35
N ARG A 79 2.44 -15.28 4.60
CA ARG A 79 2.56 -13.88 4.18
C ARG A 79 1.27 -13.15 4.55
N PRO A 80 1.32 -12.21 5.50
CA PRO A 80 0.17 -11.39 5.85
C PRO A 80 -0.37 -10.64 4.63
N VAL A 81 -1.67 -10.38 4.63
CA VAL A 81 -2.30 -9.46 3.68
C VAL A 81 -1.73 -8.06 3.87
N PRO A 82 -1.13 -7.45 2.82
CA PRO A 82 -0.64 -6.07 2.89
C PRO A 82 -1.76 -5.11 3.25
N ARG A 83 -1.53 -4.26 4.25
CA ARG A 83 -2.52 -3.33 4.81
C ARG A 83 -1.82 -2.19 5.52
N PRO A 84 -2.51 -1.12 5.95
CA PRO A 84 -1.88 -0.06 6.73
C PRO A 84 -1.13 -0.62 7.95
N GLY A 85 0.17 -0.29 8.05
CA GLY A 85 1.08 -0.85 9.05
C GLY A 85 1.78 -2.16 8.68
N ILE A 86 1.37 -2.83 7.59
CA ILE A 86 1.99 -4.06 7.07
C ILE A 86 2.32 -3.88 5.58
N PRO A 87 3.58 -3.53 5.25
CA PRO A 87 3.98 -3.27 3.87
C PRO A 87 3.99 -4.55 3.01
N PRO A 88 3.78 -4.43 1.69
CA PRO A 88 3.93 -5.56 0.77
C PRO A 88 5.40 -6.02 0.67
N LYS A 89 5.62 -7.35 0.53
CA LYS A 89 6.95 -7.97 0.45
C LYS A 89 7.80 -7.48 -0.74
N SER A 90 7.15 -7.03 -1.81
CA SER A 90 7.79 -6.41 -2.97
C SER A 90 7.03 -5.14 -3.35
N ALA A 91 7.36 -4.02 -2.69
CA ALA A 91 7.05 -2.73 -3.28
C ALA A 91 8.00 -2.53 -4.47
N SER A 92 7.48 -2.26 -5.66
CA SER A 92 8.31 -1.84 -6.80
C SER A 92 9.21 -0.69 -6.33
N PRO A 93 10.55 -0.81 -6.40
CA PRO A 93 11.43 0.28 -6.02
C PRO A 93 11.05 1.48 -6.89
N LYS A 94 10.92 2.66 -6.27
CA LYS A 94 10.69 3.90 -7.01
C LYS A 94 11.89 4.09 -7.93
N ARG A 95 11.75 3.69 -9.20
CA ARG A 95 12.82 3.88 -10.19
C ARG A 95 13.03 5.39 -10.26
N MET A 96 14.25 5.81 -9.96
CA MET A 96 14.65 7.20 -10.08
C MET A 96 14.40 7.61 -11.53
N THR A 97 13.65 8.68 -11.76
CA THR A 97 13.39 9.18 -13.11
C THR A 97 14.73 9.52 -13.76
N ASP A 98 14.81 9.44 -15.08
CA ASP A 98 16.07 9.72 -15.77
C ASP A 98 16.52 11.16 -15.58
N GLU A 99 15.59 12.08 -15.31
CA GLU A 99 15.87 13.45 -14.87
C GLU A 99 16.55 13.49 -13.50
N MET A 100 16.02 12.79 -12.50
CA MET A 100 16.64 12.69 -11.17
C MET A 100 18.01 12.01 -11.22
N ARG A 101 18.20 11.01 -12.11
CA ARG A 101 19.53 10.39 -12.37
C ARG A 101 20.54 11.36 -12.92
N ARG A 102 20.14 12.25 -13.85
CA ARG A 102 21.04 13.26 -14.43
C ARG A 102 21.47 14.33 -13.43
N GLU A 103 20.63 14.65 -12.45
CA GLU A 103 20.99 15.58 -11.39
C GLU A 103 22.07 14.98 -10.46
N LEU A 104 21.98 13.69 -10.16
CA LEU A 104 22.85 12.97 -9.23
C LEU A 104 24.17 12.46 -9.86
N ASP A 105 24.15 12.05 -11.13
CA ASP A 105 25.33 11.51 -11.82
C ASP A 105 25.91 12.54 -12.83
N PRO A 106 27.10 13.11 -12.57
CA PRO A 106 27.76 14.05 -13.46
C PRO A 106 27.97 13.54 -14.88
N ARG A 107 28.04 12.22 -15.10
CA ARG A 107 28.29 11.60 -16.42
C ARG A 107 27.06 11.56 -17.32
N MET A 108 25.87 11.68 -16.75
CA MET A 108 24.60 11.59 -17.47
C MET A 108 24.08 12.96 -17.92
N ARG A 109 24.67 14.06 -17.45
CA ARG A 109 24.26 15.44 -17.77
C ARG A 109 24.46 15.82 -19.24
N ASP A 110 25.48 15.27 -19.88
CA ASP A 110 25.88 15.65 -21.25
C ASP A 110 25.26 14.76 -22.34
N GLN A 111 24.38 13.81 -21.97
CA GLN A 111 23.75 12.94 -22.97
C GLN A 111 22.55 13.63 -23.64
N PRO A 112 22.45 13.57 -24.98
CA PRO A 112 21.32 14.16 -25.71
C PRO A 112 20.00 13.47 -25.33
N LYS A 113 18.92 14.26 -25.25
CA LYS A 113 17.57 13.72 -25.08
C LYS A 113 17.17 13.00 -26.37
N GLU A 114 17.19 11.67 -26.39
CA GLU A 114 16.53 10.94 -27.48
C GLU A 114 15.01 11.17 -27.39
N ALA A 115 14.43 11.45 -28.56
CA ALA A 115 13.06 11.92 -28.77
C ALA A 115 12.02 10.80 -28.73
#